data_AF-E2APX5-F1
#
_entry.id   AF-E2APX5-F1
#
_cell.length_a   1.000
_cell.length_b   1.000
_cell.length_c   1.000
_cell.angle_alpha   90.00
_cell.angle_beta   90.00
_cell.angle_gamma   90.00
#
_symmetry.space_group_name_H-M   'P 1'
#
loop_
_entity.id
_entity.type
_entity.pdbx_description
1 polymer ?
#
loop_
_entity_poly.entity_id
_entity_poly.type
_entity_poly.pdbx_seq_one_letter_code
_entity_poly.pdbx_strand_id
1 'polypeptide(L)' 'IPSRTILITFKGQTLPDHVCLYIIRHSITPFVAKTSLCFKCFRFGHIGAQCKGHARCIDCGEARHGDDGVCSRGGQC' A
#
# COMPACT_ATOMS: atom_id res chain seq x y z
N ILE A 1 19.20 12.80 -4.10
CA ILE A 1 18.36 14.03 -4.09
C ILE A 1 17.50 13.98 -2.85
N PRO A 2 17.51 14.98 -1.95
CA PRO A 2 16.66 14.99 -0.76
C PRO A 2 15.18 15.11 -1.13
N SER A 3 14.31 14.49 -0.32
CA SER A 3 12.86 14.62 -0.46
C SER A 3 12.42 16.08 -0.33
N ARG A 4 11.45 16.50 -1.15
CA ARG A 4 10.82 17.83 -1.06
C ARG A 4 9.59 17.85 -0.15
N THR A 5 9.22 16.71 0.42
CA THR A 5 8.04 16.54 1.27
C THR A 5 8.42 15.95 2.63
N ILE A 6 7.68 16.35 3.66
CA ILE A 6 7.81 15.84 5.03
C ILE A 6 6.48 15.24 5.48
N LEU A 7 6.54 14.23 6.36
CA LEU A 7 5.37 13.62 7.01
C LEU A 7 5.34 14.06 8.47
N ILE A 8 4.21 14.61 8.90
CA ILE A 8 4.00 15.10 10.28
C ILE A 8 2.80 14.36 10.87
N THR A 9 2.95 13.85 12.10
CA THR A 9 1.86 13.21 12.84
C THR A 9 1.36 14.16 13.93
N PHE A 10 0.07 14.47 13.92
CA PHE A 10 -0.57 15.30 14.94
C PHE A 10 -1.25 14.43 15.99
N LYS A 11 -1.21 14.84 17.26
CA LYS A 11 -2.01 14.24 18.32
C LYS A 11 -3.42 14.86 18.27
N GLY A 12 -4.43 14.05 18.00
CA GLY A 12 -5.83 14.50 17.94
C GLY A 12 -6.63 13.77 16.87
N GLN A 13 -7.93 14.06 16.80
CA GLN A 13 -8.83 13.44 15.82
C GLN A 13 -9.03 14.31 14.56
N THR A 14 -8.80 15.61 14.68
CA THR A 14 -8.99 16.59 13.59
C THR A 14 -7.65 17.01 13.03
N LEU A 15 -7.55 17.05 11.69
CA LEU A 15 -6.38 17.55 11.00
C LEU A 15 -6.46 19.08 10.91
N PRO A 16 -5.42 19.82 11.30
CA PRO A 16 -5.38 21.26 11.09
C PRO A 16 -5.27 21.59 9.60
N ASP A 17 -5.79 22.75 9.17
CA ASP A 17 -5.65 23.19 7.78
C ASP A 17 -4.22 23.66 7.45
N HIS A 18 -3.47 24.12 8.47
CA HIS A 18 -2.16 24.73 8.30
C HIS A 18 -1.21 24.41 9.46
N VAL A 19 0.10 24.42 9.16
CA VAL A 19 1.19 24.40 10.14
C VAL A 19 2.19 25.51 9.84
N CYS A 20 2.73 26.15 10.88
CA CYS A 20 3.85 27.07 10.71
C CYS A 20 5.16 26.30 10.96
N LEU A 21 6.03 26.30 9.95
CA LEU A 21 7.39 25.80 10.07
C LEU A 21 8.31 27.02 9.99
N TYR A 22 9.04 27.30 11.07
CA TYR A 22 9.72 28.58 11.27
C TYR A 22 8.74 29.76 11.16
N ILE A 23 8.94 30.65 10.18
CA ILE A 23 8.10 31.83 9.92
C ILE A 23 7.16 31.66 8.72
N ILE A 24 7.07 30.45 8.16
CA ILE A 24 6.30 30.18 6.94
C ILE A 24 5.08 29.31 7.28
N ARG A 25 3.91 29.74 6.79
CA ARG A 25 2.65 28.99 6.92
C ARG A 25 2.49 28.04 5.73
N HIS A 26 2.32 26.75 6.02
CA HIS A 26 2.12 25.70 5.03
C HIS A 26 0.71 25.12 5.17
N SER A 27 0.04 24.88 4.05
CA SER A 27 -1.20 24.10 4.00
C SER A 27 -0.91 22.62 4.24
N ILE A 28 -1.77 21.95 4.99
CA ILE A 28 -1.64 20.52 5.27
C ILE A 28 -2.58 19.74 4.34
N THR A 29 -2.11 18.59 3.86
CA THR A 29 -2.93 17.60 3.15
C THR A 29 -2.89 16.27 3.90
N PRO A 30 -4.01 15.53 4.00
CA PRO A 30 -4.02 14.19 4.58
C PRO A 30 -2.99 13.27 3.91
N PHE A 31 -2.27 12.50 4.71
CA PHE A 31 -1.37 11.48 4.17
C PHE A 31 -2.18 10.28 3.67
N VAL A 32 -2.11 10.02 2.37
CA VAL A 32 -2.68 8.81 1.76
C VAL A 32 -1.56 7.78 1.62
N ALA A 33 -1.59 6.75 2.47
CA ALA A 33 -0.62 5.68 2.39
C ALA A 33 -0.72 4.96 1.04
N LYS A 34 0.43 4.67 0.42
CA LYS A 34 0.46 3.90 -0.83
C LYS A 34 -0.14 2.52 -0.58
N THR A 35 -1.15 2.15 -1.36
CA THR A 35 -1.71 0.80 -1.33
C THR A 35 -0.62 -0.20 -1.73
N SER A 36 -0.26 -1.08 -0.80
CA SER A 36 0.70 -2.15 -1.03
C SER A 36 -0.04 -3.38 -1.56
N LEU A 37 0.46 -3.94 -2.66
CA LEU A 37 0.04 -5.25 -3.15
C LEU A 37 1.03 -6.30 -2.65
N CYS A 38 0.52 -7.34 -2.00
CA CYS A 38 1.35 -8.45 -1.57
C CYS A 38 1.57 -9.41 -2.74
N PHE A 39 2.79 -9.49 -3.29
CA PHE A 39 3.12 -10.42 -4.38
C PHE A 39 3.14 -11.91 -4.01
N LYS A 40 2.87 -12.25 -2.74
CA LYS A 40 2.71 -13.64 -2.29
C LYS A 40 1.26 -14.10 -2.36
N CYS A 41 0.33 -13.30 -1.82
CA CYS A 41 -1.08 -13.66 -1.69
C CYS A 41 -2.03 -12.80 -2.54
N PHE A 42 -1.49 -11.83 -3.28
CA PHE A 42 -2.20 -10.88 -4.15
C PHE A 42 -3.32 -10.10 -3.48
N ARG A 43 -3.27 -9.91 -2.15
CA ARG A 43 -4.17 -9.02 -1.38
C ARG A 43 -3.52 -7.67 -1.12
N PHE A 44 -4.35 -6.64 -0.96
CA PHE A 44 -3.91 -5.29 -0.61
C PHE A 44 -3.62 -5.13 0.90
N GLY A 45 -2.85 -4.11 1.24
CA GLY A 45 -2.64 -3.64 2.62
C GLY A 45 -1.37 -4.17 3.30
N HIS A 46 -0.59 -5.01 2.63
CA HIS A 46 0.72 -5.43 3.11
C HIS A 46 1.66 -5.81 1.95
N ILE A 47 2.96 -5.83 2.23
CA ILE A 47 3.98 -6.34 1.31
C ILE A 47 4.28 -7.81 1.59
N GLY A 48 4.92 -8.50 0.64
CA GLY A 48 5.27 -9.93 0.75
C GLY A 48 6.01 -10.29 2.04
N ALA A 49 6.94 -9.43 2.50
CA ALA A 49 7.71 -9.62 3.72
C ALA A 49 6.85 -9.68 5.01
N GLN A 50 5.67 -9.07 5.01
CA GLN A 50 4.75 -9.03 6.15
C GLN A 50 3.60 -10.04 5.99
N CYS A 51 3.62 -10.86 4.94
CA CYS A 51 2.51 -11.74 4.62
C CYS A 51 2.45 -12.96 5.55
N LYS A 52 1.38 -13.05 6.33
CA LYS A 52 1.06 -14.21 7.18
C LYS A 52 0.17 -15.26 6.49
N GLY A 53 -0.24 -14.99 5.24
CA GLY A 53 -1.11 -15.86 4.46
C GLY A 53 -0.37 -16.87 3.58
N HIS A 54 -1.15 -17.78 3.00
CA HIS A 54 -0.69 -18.71 1.97
C HIS A 54 -0.49 -18.02 0.61
N ALA A 55 0.37 -18.59 -0.23
CA ALA A 55 0.58 -18.11 -1.57
C ALA A 55 -0.64 -18.41 -2.45
N ARG A 56 -1.06 -17.43 -3.26
CA ARG A 56 -2.25 -17.53 -4.09
C ARG A 56 -1.90 -17.32 -5.57
N CYS A 57 -2.74 -17.80 -6.47
CA CYS A 57 -2.71 -17.44 -7.89
C CYS A 57 -3.27 -16.02 -8.08
N ILE A 58 -2.66 -15.21 -8.94
CA ILE A 58 -3.15 -13.87 -9.27
C ILE A 58 -4.44 -13.92 -10.12
N ASP A 59 -4.58 -14.94 -10.98
CA ASP A 59 -5.69 -15.03 -11.94
C ASP A 59 -6.96 -15.56 -11.30
N CYS A 60 -6.88 -16.67 -10.53
CA CYS A 60 -8.07 -17.30 -9.94
C CYS A 60 -8.22 -17.10 -8.43
N GLY A 61 -7.21 -16.54 -7.76
CA GLY A 61 -7.24 -16.35 -6.32
C GLY A 61 -7.16 -17.64 -5.49
N GLU A 62 -7.04 -18.83 -6.07
CA GLU A 62 -6.85 -20.06 -5.29
C GLU A 62 -5.40 -20.26 -4.85
N ALA A 63 -5.10 -21.38 -4.19
CA ALA A 63 -3.73 -21.76 -3.85
C ALA A 63 -2.81 -21.69 -5.08
N ARG A 64 -1.56 -21.25 -4.87
CA ARG A 64 -0.56 -21.12 -5.93
C ARG A 64 -0.43 -22.43 -6.71
N HIS A 65 -0.54 -22.34 -8.03
CA HIS A 65 -0.31 -23.46 -8.94
C HIS A 65 1.19 -23.81 -9.01
N GLY A 66 1.52 -25.05 -9.36
CA GLY A 66 2.90 -25.52 -9.54
C GLY A 66 3.64 -24.82 -10.69
N ASP A 67 4.90 -25.20 -10.91
CA ASP A 67 5.89 -24.48 -11.74
C ASP A 67 5.47 -24.18 -13.19
N ASP A 68 4.48 -24.89 -13.72
CA ASP A 68 3.96 -24.62 -15.08
C ASP A 68 3.26 -23.25 -15.18
N GLY A 69 2.90 -22.62 -14.04
CA GLY A 69 2.40 -21.25 -13.98
C GLY A 69 1.06 -21.00 -14.69
N VAL A 70 0.53 -21.99 -15.41
CA VAL A 70 -0.72 -21.89 -16.16
C VAL A 70 -1.89 -22.02 -15.19
N CYS A 71 -2.59 -20.92 -14.97
CA CYS A 71 -3.90 -20.97 -14.35
C CYS A 71 -4.93 -21.49 -15.37
N SER A 72 -5.58 -22.62 -15.10
CA SER A 72 -6.65 -23.16 -15.95
C SER A 72 -7.90 -22.28 -16.01
N ARG A 73 -7.96 -21.25 -15.16
CA ARG A 73 -8.98 -20.17 -15.18
C ARG A 73 -8.44 -18.85 -15.74
N GLY A 74 -7.18 -18.79 -16.14
CA GLY A 74 -6.54 -17.61 -16.70
C GLY A 74 -7.18 -17.27 -18.05
N GLY A 75 -7.87 -16.14 -18.12
CA GLY A 75 -8.56 -15.68 -19.34
C GLY A 75 -10.01 -15.23 -19.14
N GLN A 76 -10.54 -15.24 -17.92
CA GLN A 76 -11.84 -14.64 -17.64
C GLN A 76 -11.65 -13.20 -17.14
N CYS A 77 -11.45 -12.29 -18.09
CA CYS A 77 -11.71 -10.87 -17.91
C CYS A 77 -12.97 -10.53 -18.70
#